data_AF-A0A6P2CQ32-F1
#
_entry.id   AF-A0A6P2CQ32-F1
#
_cell.length_a   1.000
_cell.length_b   1.000
_cell.length_c   1.000
_cell.angle_alpha   90.00
_cell.angle_beta   90.00
_cell.angle_gamma   90.00
#
_symmetry.space_group_name_H-M   'P 1'
#
loop_
_entity.id
_entity.type
_entity.pdbx_description
1 polymer ?
#
loop_
_entity_poly.entity_id
_entity_poly.type
_entity_poly.pdbx_seq_one_letter_code
_entity_poly.pdbx_strand_id
1 'polypeptide(L)' 'MTCTELAALLVDYLNGELVIEHHETVSIHISGCKKCEGFVATYSHTVRVARALPKCCSLSPAFEARLRAALNEHLSE' A
#
# COMPACT_ATOMS: atom_id res chain seq x y z
N MET A 1 10.97 -5.41 17.89
CA MET A 1 10.94 -5.41 16.41
C MET A 1 11.90 -4.37 15.86
N THR A 2 12.39 -4.59 14.66
CA THR A 2 13.23 -3.68 13.87
C THR A 2 12.39 -2.80 12.94
N CYS A 3 12.97 -1.73 12.39
CA CYS A 3 12.29 -0.90 11.39
C CYS A 3 11.91 -1.69 10.12
N THR A 4 12.72 -2.69 9.75
CA THR A 4 12.47 -3.54 8.57
C THR A 4 11.28 -4.46 8.80
N GLU A 5 11.18 -5.06 9.98
CA GLU A 5 10.03 -5.88 10.38
C GLU A 5 8.74 -5.04 10.42
N LEU A 6 8.80 -3.81 10.95
CA LEU A 6 7.66 -2.90 10.91
C LEU A 6 7.24 -2.58 9.48
N ALA A 7 8.19 -2.29 8.59
CA ALA A 7 7.89 -1.97 7.19
C ALA A 7 7.19 -3.14 6.47
N ALA A 8 7.55 -4.38 6.80
CA ALA A 8 6.89 -5.57 6.28
C ALA A 8 5.44 -5.72 6.78
N LEU A 9 5.15 -5.29 8.01
CA LEU A 9 3.83 -5.39 8.65
C LEU A 9 2.95 -4.15 8.47
N LEU A 10 3.44 -3.11 7.78
CA LEU A 10 2.82 -1.79 7.74
C LEU A 10 1.42 -1.81 7.08
N VAL A 11 1.25 -2.59 6.02
CA VAL A 11 -0.04 -2.67 5.31
C VAL A 11 -1.11 -3.26 6.23
N ASP A 12 -0.81 -4.42 6.83
CA ASP A 12 -1.72 -5.11 7.74
C ASP A 12 -2.02 -4.26 8.98
N TYR A 13 -1.01 -3.55 9.50
CA TYR A 13 -1.18 -2.60 10.60
C TYR A 13 -2.20 -1.49 10.25
N LEU A 14 -2.09 -0.90 9.07
CA LEU A 14 -2.97 0.18 8.63
C LEU A 14 -4.37 -0.28 8.23
N ASN A 15 -4.53 -1.55 7.87
CA ASN A 15 -5.82 -2.15 7.59
C ASN A 15 -6.50 -2.69 8.87
N GLY A 16 -5.78 -2.75 10.00
CA GLY A 16 -6.29 -3.38 11.23
C GLY A 16 -6.35 -4.90 11.15
N GLU A 17 -5.54 -5.51 10.28
CA GLU A 17 -5.52 -6.95 10.00
C GLU A 17 -4.47 -7.70 10.83
N LEU A 18 -3.65 -6.99 11.62
CA LEU A 18 -2.72 -7.60 12.55
C LEU A 18 -3.43 -8.20 13.77
N VAL A 19 -2.96 -9.37 14.20
CA VAL A 19 -3.30 -9.91 15.52
C VAL A 19 -2.85 -8.95 16.62
N ILE A 20 -3.59 -8.95 17.75
CA ILE A 20 -3.47 -7.97 18.83
C ILE A 20 -2.01 -7.80 19.32
N GLU A 21 -1.30 -8.91 19.48
CA GLU A 21 0.10 -8.95 19.95
C GLU A 21 1.07 -8.21 18.99
N HIS A 22 0.85 -8.36 17.68
CA HIS A 22 1.63 -7.65 16.66
C HIS A 22 1.27 -6.18 16.58
N HIS A 23 -0.01 -5.82 16.78
CA HIS A 23 -0.44 -4.44 16.80
C HIS A 23 0.21 -3.64 17.95
N GLU A 24 0.24 -4.21 19.16
CA GLU A 24 0.88 -3.59 20.31
C GLU A 24 2.40 -3.42 20.11
N THR A 25 3.06 -4.47 19.58
CA THR A 25 4.49 -4.43 19.27
C THR A 25 4.84 -3.33 18.25
N VAL A 26 4.03 -3.17 17.20
CA VAL A 26 4.18 -2.10 16.20
C VAL A 26 3.99 -0.73 16.84
N SER A 27 2.92 -0.56 17.64
CA SER A 27 2.61 0.70 18.30
C SER A 27 3.76 1.17 19.24
N ILE A 28 4.31 0.23 20.03
CA ILE A 28 5.47 0.48 20.89
C ILE A 28 6.67 0.94 20.04
N HIS A 29 6.96 0.27 18.93
CA HIS A 29 8.08 0.68 18.08
C HIS A 29 7.89 2.06 17.47
N ILE A 30 6.69 2.39 16.99
CA ILE A 30 6.38 3.71 16.41
C ILE A 30 6.61 4.81 17.44
N SER A 31 6.14 4.63 18.68
CA SER A 31 6.32 5.61 19.75
C SER A 31 7.79 5.79 20.17
N GLY A 32 8.60 4.74 20.08
CA GLY A 32 10.02 4.76 20.43
C GLY A 32 10.97 5.17 19.30
N CYS A 33 10.51 5.23 18.05
CA CYS A 33 11.38 5.41 16.88
C CYS A 33 10.89 6.56 15.97
N LYS A 34 11.57 7.71 16.03
CA LYS A 34 11.25 8.90 15.22
C LYS A 34 11.26 8.66 13.70
N LYS A 35 12.13 7.77 13.23
CA LYS A 35 12.16 7.37 11.81
C LYS A 35 10.88 6.64 11.41
N CYS A 36 10.43 5.69 12.23
CA CYS A 36 9.20 4.95 11.96
C CYS A 36 7.95 5.80 12.17
N GLU A 37 7.94 6.71 13.15
CA GLU A 37 6.86 7.70 13.31
C GLU A 37 6.65 8.50 12.02
N GLY A 38 7.70 9.12 11.47
CA GLY A 38 7.60 9.88 10.21
C GLY A 38 7.26 9.00 9.00
N PHE A 39 7.82 7.79 8.93
CA PHE A 39 7.54 6.84 7.85
C PHE A 39 6.07 6.41 7.84
N VAL A 40 5.54 5.98 8.98
CA VAL A 40 4.15 5.54 9.12
C VAL A 40 3.20 6.71 8.85
N ALA A 41 3.48 7.90 9.37
CA ALA A 41 2.66 9.08 9.10
C ALA A 41 2.57 9.40 7.60
N THR A 42 3.71 9.40 6.91
CA THR A 42 3.79 9.68 5.46
C THR A 42 3.09 8.59 4.64
N TYR A 43 3.33 7.33 4.95
CA TYR A 43 2.71 6.21 4.24
C TYR A 43 1.20 6.19 4.43
N SER A 44 0.72 6.37 5.67
CA SER A 44 -0.70 6.45 6.00
C SER A 44 -1.38 7.59 5.24
N HIS A 45 -0.70 8.74 5.12
CA HIS A 45 -1.17 9.86 4.32
C HIS A 45 -1.31 9.48 2.85
N THR A 46 -0.29 8.85 2.26
CA THR A 46 -0.30 8.39 0.86
C THR A 46 -1.44 7.41 0.60
N VAL A 47 -1.63 6.40 1.47
CA VAL A 47 -2.74 5.43 1.35
C VAL A 47 -4.09 6.14 1.40
N ARG A 48 -4.26 7.09 2.32
CA ARG A 48 -5.50 7.87 2.44
C ARG A 48 -5.79 8.67 1.17
N VAL A 49 -4.79 9.37 0.64
CA VAL A 49 -4.93 10.15 -0.61
C VAL A 49 -5.24 9.23 -1.78
N ALA A 50 -4.51 8.12 -1.94
CA ALA A 50 -4.72 7.16 -3.00
C ALA A 50 -6.12 6.54 -2.96
N ARG A 51 -6.63 6.21 -1.77
CA ARG A 51 -8.00 5.69 -1.57
C ARG A 51 -9.09 6.73 -1.85
N ALA A 52 -8.77 8.01 -1.68
CA ALA A 52 -9.68 9.11 -1.96
C ALA A 52 -9.73 9.52 -3.44
N LEU A 53 -8.78 9.03 -4.26
CA LEU A 53 -8.83 9.27 -5.70
C LEU A 53 -10.13 8.68 -6.27
N PRO A 54 -10.77 9.36 -7.24
CA PRO A 54 -11.91 8.81 -7.94
C PRO A 54 -11.56 7.41 -8.43
N LYS A 55 -12.37 6.40 -8.05
CA LYS A 55 -12.24 5.08 -8.65
C LYS A 55 -12.43 5.29 -10.14
N CYS A 56 -11.36 5.03 -10.90
CA CYS A 56 -11.31 5.36 -12.32
C CYS A 56 -12.58 4.84 -12.98
N CYS A 57 -13.36 5.75 -13.58
CA CYS A 57 -14.42 5.35 -14.48
C CYS A 57 -13.81 4.41 -15.53
N SER A 58 -14.58 3.43 -15.98
CA SER A 58 -14.17 2.41 -16.95
C SER A 58 -13.14 2.94 -17.97
N LEU A 59 -12.07 2.17 -18.20
CA LEU A 59 -11.06 2.47 -19.22
C LEU A 59 -11.75 2.90 -20.51
N SER A 60 -11.25 3.97 -21.15
CA SER A 60 -11.79 4.36 -22.45
C SER A 60 -11.66 3.19 -23.43
N PRO A 61 -12.68 2.89 -24.25
CA PRO A 61 -12.64 1.75 -25.17
C PRO A 61 -11.42 1.75 -26.10
N ALA A 62 -10.98 2.93 -26.54
CA ALA A 62 -9.80 3.09 -27.38
C ALA A 62 -8.51 2.70 -26.66
N PHE A 63 -8.38 3.03 -25.37
CA PHE A 63 -7.23 2.62 -24.58
C PHE A 63 -7.25 1.12 -24.27
N GLU A 64 -8.41 0.57 -23.93
CA GLU A 64 -8.57 -0.87 -23.72
C GLU A 64 -8.17 -1.68 -24.96
N ALA A 65 -8.64 -1.27 -26.15
CA ALA A 65 -8.30 -1.94 -27.41
C ALA A 65 -6.78 -1.95 -27.66
N ARG A 66 -6.11 -0.80 -27.44
CA ARG A 66 -4.65 -0.68 -27.58
C ARG A 66 -3.89 -1.54 -26.58
N LEU A 67 -4.34 -1.54 -25.32
CA LEU A 67 -3.74 -2.35 -24.26
C LEU A 67 -3.87 -3.85 -24.58
N ARG A 68 -5.04 -4.30 -25.03
CA ARG A 68 -5.26 -5.69 -25.43
C ARG A 68 -4.39 -6.09 -26.61
N ALA A 69 -4.24 -5.23 -27.62
CA ALA A 69 -3.37 -5.52 -28.76
C ALA A 69 -1.91 -5.71 -28.32
N ALA A 70 -1.38 -4.80 -27.48
CA ALA A 70 -0.02 -4.89 -26.97
C ALA A 70 0.20 -6.13 -26.09
N LEU A 71 -0.76 -6.46 -25.21
CA LEU A 71 -0.69 -7.66 -24.38
C LEU A 71 -0.71 -8.93 -25.21
N ASN A 72 -1.58 -9.02 -26.22
CA ASN A 72 -1.61 -10.18 -27.11
C ASN A 72 -0.30 -10.34 -27.88
N GLU A 73 0.31 -9.26 -28.36
CA GLU A 73 1.62 -9.32 -29.02
C GLU A 73 2.70 -9.89 -28.09
N HIS A 74 2.76 -9.45 -26.83
CA HIS A 74 3.79 -9.89 -25.88
C HIS A 74 3.52 -11.24 -25.20
N LEU A 75 2.25 -11.68 -25.13
CA LEU A 75 1.87 -12.97 -24.53
C LEU A 75 1.82 -14.12 -25.56
N SER A 76 2.03 -13.81 -26.85
CA SER A 76 2.10 -14.81 -27.93
C SER A 76 3.53 -15.26 -28.25
N GLU A 77 4.54 -14.69 -27.58
CA GLU A 77 5.95 -15.10 -27.62
C GLU A 77 6.30 -16.03 -26.44
#